data_AF-A0A930S8Y2-F1
#
_entry.id   AF-A0A930S8Y2-F1
#
_cell.length_a   1.000
_cell.length_b   1.000
_cell.length_c   1.000
_cell.angle_alpha   90.00
_cell.angle_beta   90.00
_cell.angle_gamma   90.00
#
_symmetry.space_group_name_H-M   'P 1'
#
loop_
_entity.id
_entity.type
_entity.pdbx_description
1 polymer ?
#
loop_
_entity_poly.entity_id
_entity_poly.type
_entity_poly.pdbx_seq_one_letter_code
_entity_poly.pdbx_strand_id
1 'polypeptide(L)'
;MSNLIDYLDKVKDLPFDQEPLNILDKVCINEIGYLTYETWLSASDLKETINLHDYAEGKDLNPDYSFMVTKERVDLAEAMVRSRRFAGLNLSDYCSVLDKEVEKQFAAMIFSLPELDYQQIVFRGTDDSVIGWKEDFQLTYSREIPAHRSAMAFLEEHLPNLSGHIVVSGHSKGGNLALYSAVQSSTVLREQIAELLLLDSPGLMKPLLEKPSYQELKAKMTVIRPQESVVGVMLY
;
A
#
# COMPACT_ATOMS: atom_id res chain seq x y z
N MET A 1 -22.28 -10.02 5.18
CA MET A 1 -20.98 -10.70 5.33
C MET A 1 -20.08 -9.73 6.06
N SER A 2 -19.31 -10.16 7.06
CA SER A 2 -18.50 -9.22 7.83
C SER A 2 -17.36 -8.63 6.99
N ASN A 3 -17.03 -7.35 7.19
CA ASN A 3 -16.00 -6.61 6.47
C ASN A 3 -14.98 -5.94 7.42
N LEU A 4 -14.07 -5.11 6.86
CA LEU A 4 -13.04 -4.42 7.64
C LEU A 4 -13.61 -3.37 8.61
N ILE A 5 -14.75 -2.76 8.29
CA ILE A 5 -15.43 -1.82 9.19
C ILE A 5 -16.01 -2.59 10.39
N ASP A 6 -16.64 -3.75 10.17
CA ASP A 6 -17.12 -4.62 11.26
C ASP A 6 -15.98 -5.11 12.17
N TYR A 7 -14.79 -5.32 11.60
CA TYR A 7 -13.59 -5.61 12.37
C TYR A 7 -13.18 -4.39 13.20
N LEU A 8 -13.04 -3.23 12.57
CA LEU A 8 -12.60 -2.00 13.20
C LEU A 8 -13.52 -1.59 14.35
N ASP A 9 -14.84 -1.74 14.20
CA ASP A 9 -15.81 -1.47 15.25
C ASP A 9 -15.58 -2.28 16.54
N LYS A 10 -14.99 -3.47 16.44
CA LYS A 10 -14.66 -4.31 17.60
C LYS A 10 -13.37 -3.90 18.29
N VAL A 11 -12.44 -3.27 17.57
CA VAL A 11 -11.08 -2.99 18.07
C VAL A 11 -10.75 -1.49 18.18
N LYS A 12 -11.62 -0.60 17.70
CA LYS A 12 -11.36 0.86 17.60
C LYS A 12 -10.93 1.53 18.89
N ASP A 13 -11.34 1.01 20.05
CA ASP A 13 -11.00 1.54 21.37
C ASP A 13 -9.83 0.81 22.04
N LEU A 14 -9.33 -0.26 21.41
CA LEU A 14 -8.25 -1.11 21.91
C LEU A 14 -6.90 -0.65 21.34
N PRO A 15 -6.04 -0.02 22.16
CA PRO A 15 -4.67 0.30 21.77
C PRO A 15 -3.83 -0.96 21.51
N PHE A 16 -2.71 -0.79 20.79
CA PHE A 16 -1.85 -1.89 20.35
C PHE A 16 -1.08 -2.60 21.48
N ASP A 17 -1.02 -2.03 22.68
CA ASP A 17 -0.50 -2.69 23.88
C ASP A 17 -1.49 -3.72 24.48
N GLN A 18 -2.79 -3.56 24.22
CA GLN A 18 -3.85 -4.49 24.64
C GLN A 18 -4.14 -5.55 23.57
N GLU A 19 -4.23 -5.12 22.31
CA GLU A 19 -4.45 -6.00 21.16
C GLU A 19 -3.39 -5.67 20.10
N PRO A 20 -2.31 -6.49 20.01
CA PRO A 20 -1.19 -6.24 19.11
C PRO A 20 -1.60 -6.01 17.66
N LEU A 21 -0.79 -5.24 16.94
CA LEU A 21 -0.97 -5.01 15.50
C LEU A 21 -1.04 -6.36 14.77
N ASN A 22 -2.13 -6.57 14.03
CA ASN A 22 -2.40 -7.83 13.36
C ASN A 22 -2.59 -7.63 11.85
N ILE A 23 -2.86 -8.73 11.14
CA ILE A 23 -2.98 -8.71 9.69
C ILE A 23 -4.13 -7.84 9.18
N LEU A 24 -5.25 -7.77 9.90
CA LEU A 24 -6.40 -6.96 9.49
C LEU A 24 -6.10 -5.47 9.62
N ASP A 25 -5.32 -5.06 10.62
CA ASP A 25 -4.84 -3.68 10.72
C ASP A 25 -3.99 -3.28 9.52
N LYS A 26 -3.04 -4.14 9.13
CA LYS A 26 -2.16 -3.92 7.96
C LYS A 26 -2.95 -3.84 6.66
N VAL A 27 -4.02 -4.63 6.55
CA VAL A 27 -4.96 -4.57 5.42
C VAL A 27 -5.74 -3.24 5.44
N CYS A 28 -6.25 -2.80 6.60
CA CYS A 28 -6.90 -1.49 6.73
C CYS A 28 -5.97 -0.34 6.30
N ILE A 29 -4.70 -0.36 6.74
CA ILE A 29 -3.68 0.63 6.33
C ILE A 29 -3.45 0.59 4.80
N ASN A 30 -3.36 -0.60 4.20
CA ASN A 30 -3.23 -0.73 2.75
C ASN A 30 -4.46 -0.17 2.01
N GLU A 31 -5.67 -0.44 2.52
CA GLU A 31 -6.92 -0.02 1.88
C GLU A 31 -7.09 1.50 1.84
N ILE A 32 -6.69 2.23 2.88
CA ILE A 32 -6.73 3.70 2.88
C ILE A 32 -5.67 4.31 1.95
N GLY A 33 -4.64 3.55 1.54
CA GLY A 33 -3.67 3.97 0.52
C GLY A 33 -4.25 4.17 -0.89
N TYR A 34 -5.52 3.80 -1.11
CA TYR A 34 -6.24 4.11 -2.35
C TYR A 34 -6.78 5.54 -2.40
N LEU A 35 -6.86 6.25 -1.28
CA LEU A 35 -7.35 7.61 -1.23
C LEU A 35 -6.44 8.56 -2.02
N THR A 36 -7.05 9.60 -2.60
CA THR A 36 -6.35 10.64 -3.35
C THR A 36 -5.98 11.79 -2.42
N TYR A 37 -4.92 11.61 -1.64
CA TYR A 37 -4.55 12.58 -0.62
C TYR A 37 -4.26 14.00 -1.17
N GLU A 38 -3.91 14.13 -2.45
CA GLU A 38 -3.73 15.41 -3.14
C GLU A 38 -5.03 16.22 -3.31
N THR A 39 -6.21 15.63 -3.12
CA THR A 39 -7.49 16.37 -3.25
C THR A 39 -7.87 17.15 -1.99
N TRP A 40 -7.30 16.79 -0.83
CA TRP A 40 -7.63 17.42 0.46
C TRP A 40 -6.41 17.85 1.30
N LEU A 41 -5.19 17.41 0.96
CA LEU A 41 -3.95 17.88 1.58
C LEU A 41 -3.32 18.94 0.69
N SER A 42 -2.78 19.99 1.32
CA SER A 42 -2.03 21.01 0.60
C SER A 42 -0.67 20.47 0.16
N ALA A 43 -0.07 21.10 -0.84
CA ALA A 43 1.28 20.74 -1.30
C ALA A 43 2.37 20.93 -0.23
N SER A 44 2.12 21.73 0.82
CA SER A 44 2.99 21.79 1.99
C SER A 44 2.77 20.63 2.94
N ASP A 45 1.51 20.21 3.16
CA ASP A 45 1.20 19.08 4.04
C ASP A 45 1.86 17.81 3.50
N LEU A 46 1.77 17.57 2.19
CA LEU A 46 2.35 16.40 1.52
C LEU A 46 3.89 16.30 1.59
N LYS A 47 4.59 17.35 2.07
CA LYS A 47 6.05 17.33 2.28
C LYS A 47 6.45 16.98 3.71
N GLU A 48 5.49 16.99 4.62
CA GLU A 48 5.71 16.73 6.04
C GLU A 48 5.10 15.37 6.42
N THR A 49 5.48 14.87 7.60
CA THR A 49 4.77 13.74 8.20
C THR A 49 3.50 14.26 8.88
N ILE A 50 2.36 13.68 8.53
CA ILE A 50 1.04 14.08 9.03
C ILE A 50 0.48 12.98 9.91
N ASN A 51 0.12 13.31 11.15
CA ASN A 51 -0.74 12.44 11.94
C ASN A 51 -2.19 12.55 11.43
N LEU A 52 -2.76 11.42 10.99
CA LEU A 52 -4.07 11.41 10.34
C LEU A 52 -5.22 11.62 11.34
N HIS A 53 -5.05 11.19 12.59
CA HIS A 53 -6.03 11.41 13.66
C HIS A 53 -6.16 12.89 13.99
N ASP A 54 -5.04 13.55 14.26
CA ASP A 54 -4.95 14.99 14.54
C ASP A 54 -5.44 15.81 13.34
N TYR A 55 -5.08 15.39 12.11
CA TYR A 55 -5.52 16.08 10.90
C TYR A 55 -7.04 16.06 10.75
N ALA A 56 -7.69 14.93 11.07
CA ALA A 56 -9.13 14.73 10.97
C ALA A 56 -9.93 15.31 12.15
N GLU A 57 -9.27 15.79 13.20
CA GLU A 57 -9.93 16.40 14.34
C GLU A 57 -10.66 17.68 13.90
N GLY A 58 -11.98 17.72 14.11
CA GLY A 58 -12.84 18.85 13.75
C GLY A 58 -13.00 19.08 12.24
N LYS A 59 -12.58 18.13 11.39
CA LYS A 59 -12.76 18.17 9.93
C LYS A 59 -13.53 16.94 9.46
N ASP A 60 -14.38 17.13 8.45
CA ASP A 60 -14.95 16.02 7.69
C ASP A 60 -13.96 15.63 6.59
N LEU A 61 -13.57 14.36 6.51
CA LEU A 61 -12.83 13.84 5.38
C LEU A 61 -13.83 13.61 4.24
N ASN A 62 -13.84 14.49 3.26
CA ASN A 62 -14.72 14.39 2.10
C ASN A 62 -13.89 14.23 0.82
N PRO A 63 -13.38 13.03 0.53
CA PRO A 63 -12.60 12.81 -0.68
C PRO A 63 -13.53 12.75 -1.88
N ASP A 64 -12.97 12.94 -3.08
CA ASP A 64 -13.73 12.77 -4.31
C ASP A 64 -14.02 11.27 -4.54
N TYR A 65 -15.29 10.90 -4.55
CA TYR A 65 -15.71 9.53 -4.84
C TYR A 65 -15.40 9.15 -6.28
N SER A 66 -14.95 7.91 -6.45
CA SER A 66 -14.47 7.37 -7.71
C SER A 66 -14.80 5.87 -7.78
N PHE A 67 -14.57 5.22 -8.93
CA PHE A 67 -14.73 3.77 -9.03
C PHE A 67 -13.76 3.03 -8.07
N MET A 68 -12.54 3.54 -7.90
CA MET A 68 -11.55 3.03 -6.94
C MET A 68 -11.59 3.75 -5.58
N VAL A 69 -12.24 4.89 -5.43
CA VAL A 69 -12.49 5.54 -4.12
C VAL A 69 -13.96 5.34 -3.75
N THR A 70 -14.30 4.14 -3.26
CA THR A 70 -15.67 3.77 -2.92
C THR A 70 -16.09 4.35 -1.57
N LYS A 71 -17.41 4.39 -1.33
CA LYS A 71 -17.96 4.81 -0.04
C LYS A 71 -17.42 4.00 1.12
N GLU A 72 -17.35 2.68 1.00
CA GLU A 72 -16.87 1.78 2.06
C GLU A 72 -15.42 2.05 2.42
N ARG A 73 -14.60 2.44 1.45
CA ARG A 73 -13.19 2.79 1.69
C ARG A 73 -13.05 4.12 2.40
N VAL A 74 -13.89 5.09 2.06
CA VAL A 74 -13.96 6.39 2.76
C VAL A 74 -14.49 6.20 4.18
N ASP A 75 -15.55 5.43 4.36
CA ASP A 75 -16.12 5.09 5.67
C ASP A 75 -15.10 4.34 6.54
N LEU A 76 -14.30 3.43 5.95
CA LEU A 76 -13.19 2.76 6.64
C LEU A 76 -12.13 3.77 7.08
N ALA A 77 -11.71 4.69 6.22
CA ALA A 77 -10.70 5.69 6.54
C ALA A 77 -11.19 6.63 7.65
N GLU A 78 -12.42 7.13 7.55
CA GLU A 78 -13.09 7.91 8.60
C GLU A 78 -13.12 7.17 9.93
N ALA A 79 -13.51 5.89 9.93
CA ALA A 79 -13.52 5.08 11.13
C ALA A 79 -12.11 4.86 11.70
N MET A 80 -11.09 4.70 10.85
CA MET A 80 -9.69 4.52 11.27
C MET A 80 -9.16 5.78 11.94
N VAL A 81 -9.22 6.92 11.26
CA VAL A 81 -8.66 8.18 11.78
C VAL A 81 -9.38 8.65 13.03
N ARG A 82 -10.65 8.25 13.26
CA ARG A 82 -11.40 8.59 14.49
C ARG A 82 -11.29 7.54 15.59
N SER A 83 -10.61 6.43 15.33
CA SER A 83 -10.39 5.39 16.33
C SER A 83 -9.23 5.75 17.25
N ARG A 84 -9.30 5.29 18.51
CA ARG A 84 -8.15 5.33 19.42
C ARG A 84 -7.04 4.39 18.96
N ARG A 85 -7.42 3.27 18.31
CA ARG A 85 -6.49 2.25 17.80
C ARG A 85 -5.47 2.82 16.82
N PHE A 86 -5.90 3.69 15.91
CA PHE A 86 -5.03 4.32 14.90
C PHE A 86 -4.71 5.79 15.20
N ALA A 87 -4.81 6.22 16.46
CA ALA A 87 -4.51 7.60 16.84
C ALA A 87 -3.04 8.00 16.53
N GLY A 88 -2.11 7.05 16.56
CA GLY A 88 -0.70 7.26 16.20
C GLY A 88 -0.39 7.15 14.69
N LEU A 89 -1.39 6.90 13.84
CA LEU A 89 -1.16 6.61 12.42
C LEU A 89 -0.73 7.86 11.66
N ASN A 90 0.49 7.84 11.16
CA ASN A 90 1.05 8.92 10.36
C ASN A 90 1.11 8.54 8.88
N LEU A 91 1.01 9.55 8.01
CA LEU A 91 1.24 9.49 6.57
C LEU A 91 2.44 10.37 6.22
N SER A 92 3.37 9.84 5.42
CA SER A 92 4.48 10.58 4.82
C SER A 92 4.75 10.13 3.39
N ASP A 93 5.59 10.91 2.69
CA ASP A 93 6.17 10.55 1.40
C ASP A 93 5.12 10.18 0.33
N TYR A 94 3.97 10.84 0.37
CA TYR A 94 2.91 10.62 -0.59
C TYR A 94 3.32 11.12 -1.98
N CYS A 95 3.24 10.22 -2.95
CA CYS A 95 3.54 10.49 -4.34
C CYS A 95 2.43 9.90 -5.22
N SER A 96 1.95 10.69 -6.18
CA SER A 96 0.91 10.31 -7.15
C SER A 96 1.28 10.90 -8.51
N VAL A 97 1.48 10.04 -9.50
CA VAL A 97 1.97 10.40 -10.84
C VAL A 97 1.12 9.73 -11.90
N LEU A 98 0.50 10.55 -12.74
CA LEU A 98 -0.17 10.13 -13.96
C LEU A 98 0.55 10.77 -15.16
N ASP A 99 1.25 9.94 -15.94
CA ASP A 99 2.03 10.38 -17.10
C ASP A 99 1.47 9.77 -18.38
N LYS A 100 0.97 10.63 -19.27
CA LYS A 100 0.33 10.21 -20.52
C LYS A 100 1.34 9.85 -21.61
N GLU A 101 2.54 10.40 -21.58
CA GLU A 101 3.53 10.19 -22.64
C GLU A 101 4.14 8.79 -22.57
N VAL A 102 4.41 8.33 -21.34
CA VAL A 102 4.94 6.99 -21.09
C VAL A 102 3.88 6.00 -20.59
N GLU A 103 2.60 6.40 -20.58
CA GLU A 103 1.46 5.56 -20.17
C GLU A 103 1.64 4.95 -18.77
N LYS A 104 2.02 5.78 -17.81
CA LYS A 104 2.32 5.38 -16.44
C LYS A 104 1.26 5.89 -15.47
N GLN A 105 0.79 5.01 -14.60
CA GLN A 105 0.05 5.37 -13.40
C GLN A 105 0.73 4.77 -12.17
N PHE A 106 1.14 5.64 -11.24
CA PHE A 106 1.85 5.24 -10.04
C PHE A 106 1.43 6.07 -8.84
N ALA A 107 1.23 5.44 -7.69
CA ALA A 107 1.20 6.14 -6.42
C ALA A 107 1.79 5.26 -5.30
N ALA A 108 2.50 5.92 -4.39
CA ALA A 108 3.17 5.29 -3.25
C ALA A 108 3.13 6.25 -2.06
N MET A 109 3.16 5.67 -0.87
CA MET A 109 3.14 6.41 0.39
C MET A 109 3.67 5.54 1.52
N ILE A 110 4.01 6.17 2.64
CA ILE A 110 4.49 5.49 3.84
C ILE A 110 3.53 5.80 4.98
N PHE A 111 3.01 4.74 5.60
CA PHE A 111 2.30 4.85 6.86
C PHE A 111 3.20 4.42 8.01
N SER A 112 3.14 5.11 9.14
CA SER A 112 3.90 4.70 10.34
C SER A 112 3.07 4.74 11.60
N LEU A 113 3.42 3.85 12.53
CA LEU A 113 2.94 3.81 13.90
C LEU A 113 4.17 3.90 14.81
N PRO A 114 4.59 5.12 15.20
CA PRO A 114 5.85 5.33 15.92
C PRO A 114 5.92 4.58 17.25
N GLU A 115 4.79 4.43 17.95
CA GLU A 115 4.68 3.69 19.21
C GLU A 115 5.01 2.20 19.08
N LEU A 116 5.00 1.67 17.85
CA LEU A 116 5.32 0.28 17.53
C LEU A 116 6.67 0.12 16.80
N ASP A 117 7.36 1.22 16.49
CA ASP A 117 8.50 1.21 15.54
C ASP A 117 8.12 0.47 14.24
N TYR A 118 6.93 0.80 13.70
CA TYR A 118 6.31 0.15 12.55
C TYR A 118 6.19 1.11 11.36
N GLN A 119 6.53 0.61 10.17
CA GLN A 119 6.46 1.33 8.89
C GLN A 119 5.80 0.44 7.83
N GLN A 120 4.87 0.98 7.06
CA GLN A 120 4.23 0.28 5.93
C GLN A 120 4.32 1.13 4.67
N ILE A 121 5.19 0.72 3.75
CA ILE A 121 5.23 1.25 2.39
C ILE A 121 4.03 0.65 1.64
N VAL A 122 3.14 1.49 1.13
CA VAL A 122 1.96 1.08 0.37
C VAL A 122 2.09 1.56 -1.06
N PHE A 123 2.07 0.61 -2.00
CA PHE A 123 1.89 0.91 -3.42
C PHE A 123 0.41 0.82 -3.76
N ARG A 124 -0.17 1.93 -4.25
CA ARG A 124 -1.56 1.95 -4.71
C ARG A 124 -1.69 1.10 -5.97
N GLY A 125 -2.79 0.36 -6.07
CA GLY A 125 -3.16 -0.29 -7.32
C GLY A 125 -3.67 0.71 -8.36
N THR A 126 -4.38 0.17 -9.32
CA THR A 126 -4.90 0.92 -10.47
C THR A 126 -5.95 1.92 -10.02
N ASP A 127 -5.90 3.14 -10.55
CA ASP A 127 -6.94 4.14 -10.39
C ASP A 127 -7.98 4.05 -11.53
N ASP A 128 -8.87 5.04 -11.62
CA ASP A 128 -9.92 5.06 -12.64
C ASP A 128 -9.41 5.42 -14.05
N SER A 129 -8.12 5.71 -14.21
CA SER A 129 -7.58 6.18 -15.47
C SER A 129 -7.45 5.05 -16.50
N VAL A 130 -7.85 5.33 -17.75
CA VAL A 130 -7.64 4.41 -18.88
C VAL A 130 -6.17 4.03 -19.03
N ILE A 131 -5.26 4.94 -18.67
CA ILE A 131 -3.81 4.70 -18.65
C ILE A 131 -3.46 3.62 -17.63
N GLY A 132 -3.98 3.71 -16.41
CA GLY A 132 -3.79 2.69 -15.39
C GLY A 132 -4.25 1.31 -15.87
N TRP A 133 -5.47 1.21 -16.40
CA TRP A 133 -5.98 -0.04 -16.97
C TRP A 133 -5.15 -0.55 -18.15
N LYS A 134 -4.65 0.34 -19.01
CA LYS A 134 -3.77 -0.03 -20.13
C LYS A 134 -2.45 -0.62 -19.63
N GLU A 135 -1.85 0.00 -18.62
CA GLU A 135 -0.62 -0.47 -17.99
C GLU A 135 -0.81 -1.83 -17.29
N ASP A 136 -1.98 -2.09 -16.70
CA ASP A 136 -2.30 -3.40 -16.12
C ASP A 136 -2.24 -4.53 -17.15
N PHE A 137 -2.78 -4.30 -18.36
CA PHE A 137 -2.69 -5.30 -19.44
C PHE A 137 -1.24 -5.55 -19.85
N GLN A 138 -0.36 -4.54 -19.75
CA GLN A 138 1.06 -4.69 -20.04
C GLN A 138 1.74 -5.68 -19.09
N LEU A 139 1.27 -5.85 -17.85
CA LEU A 139 1.82 -6.86 -16.93
C LEU A 139 1.81 -8.29 -17.51
N THR A 140 0.89 -8.57 -18.44
CA THR A 140 0.74 -9.92 -19.02
C THR A 140 1.76 -10.23 -20.13
N TYR A 141 2.38 -9.23 -20.75
CA TYR A 141 3.27 -9.41 -21.89
C TYR A 141 4.58 -8.62 -21.84
N SER A 142 4.66 -7.56 -21.04
CA SER A 142 5.86 -6.76 -20.84
C SER A 142 6.70 -7.32 -19.71
N ARG A 143 8.03 -7.30 -19.88
CA ARG A 143 8.97 -7.69 -18.82
C ARG A 143 9.00 -6.71 -17.65
N GLU A 144 8.71 -5.45 -17.94
CA GLU A 144 8.75 -4.32 -17.02
C GLU A 144 7.75 -3.27 -17.52
N ILE A 145 6.92 -2.74 -16.63
CA ILE A 145 6.03 -1.61 -16.90
C ILE A 145 6.62 -0.31 -16.34
N PRO A 146 6.23 0.87 -16.85
CA PRO A 146 6.72 2.16 -16.33
C PRO A 146 6.59 2.31 -14.80
N ALA A 147 5.47 1.87 -14.20
CA ALA A 147 5.27 1.93 -12.75
C ALA A 147 6.24 1.05 -11.95
N HIS A 148 6.84 0.00 -12.55
CA HIS A 148 7.89 -0.79 -11.89
C HIS A 148 9.13 0.06 -11.60
N ARG A 149 9.53 0.93 -12.54
CA ARG A 149 10.67 1.84 -12.34
C ARG A 149 10.40 2.82 -11.21
N SER A 150 9.19 3.35 -11.14
CA SER A 150 8.79 4.25 -10.05
C SER A 150 8.72 3.54 -8.70
N ALA A 151 8.23 2.29 -8.64
CA ALA A 151 8.22 1.50 -7.41
C ALA A 151 9.65 1.19 -6.91
N MET A 152 10.56 0.83 -7.83
CA MET A 152 11.97 0.62 -7.49
C MET A 152 12.63 1.89 -6.96
N ALA A 153 12.46 3.02 -7.67
CA ALA A 153 13.02 4.30 -7.25
C ALA A 153 12.50 4.71 -5.85
N PHE A 154 11.20 4.53 -5.61
CA PHE A 154 10.60 4.84 -4.31
C PHE A 154 11.20 3.98 -3.18
N LEU A 155 11.36 2.66 -3.40
CA LEU A 155 12.01 1.80 -2.39
C LEU A 155 13.46 2.19 -2.16
N GLU A 156 14.24 2.43 -3.22
CA GLU A 156 15.66 2.78 -3.13
C GLU A 156 15.90 4.10 -2.41
N GLU A 157 15.00 5.07 -2.58
CA GLU A 157 15.05 6.37 -1.92
C GLU A 157 14.70 6.30 -0.43
N HIS A 158 13.65 5.54 -0.07
CA HIS A 158 13.07 5.62 1.28
C HIS A 158 13.58 4.54 2.22
N LEU A 159 13.74 3.28 1.78
CA LEU A 159 14.15 2.18 2.66
C LEU A 159 15.40 2.49 3.50
N PRO A 160 16.49 3.07 2.95
CA PRO A 160 17.69 3.38 3.74
C PRO A 160 17.46 4.28 4.95
N ASN A 161 16.40 5.08 4.92
CA ASN A 161 16.06 6.06 5.94
C ASN A 161 14.99 5.56 6.92
N LEU A 162 14.40 4.39 6.67
CA LEU A 162 13.42 3.77 7.54
C LEU A 162 14.10 2.87 8.58
N SER A 163 13.45 2.73 9.73
CA SER A 163 13.85 1.83 10.81
C SER A 163 12.67 1.00 11.30
N GLY A 164 12.98 0.02 12.15
CA GLY A 164 11.96 -0.81 12.79
C GLY A 164 11.41 -1.91 11.89
N HIS A 165 10.15 -2.25 12.10
CA HIS A 165 9.45 -3.28 11.34
C HIS A 165 8.86 -2.70 10.05
N ILE A 166 9.57 -2.91 8.94
CA ILE A 166 9.19 -2.38 7.63
C ILE A 166 8.40 -3.42 6.84
N VAL A 167 7.15 -3.07 6.52
CA VAL A 167 6.28 -3.83 5.63
C VAL A 167 6.21 -3.13 4.28
N VAL A 168 6.33 -3.89 3.19
CA VAL A 168 6.04 -3.40 1.84
C VAL A 168 4.77 -4.09 1.36
N SER A 169 3.79 -3.33 0.91
CA SER A 169 2.44 -3.83 0.66
C SER A 169 1.79 -3.22 -0.57
N GLY A 170 0.78 -3.92 -1.08
CA GLY A 170 -0.09 -3.39 -2.12
C GLY A 170 -1.21 -4.34 -2.47
N HIS A 171 -2.29 -3.77 -3.03
CA HIS A 171 -3.43 -4.52 -3.56
C HIS A 171 -3.48 -4.45 -5.09
N SER A 172 -3.92 -5.54 -5.74
CA SER A 172 -4.02 -5.63 -7.21
C SER A 172 -2.68 -5.30 -7.88
N LYS A 173 -2.61 -4.36 -8.84
CA LYS A 173 -1.33 -3.88 -9.41
C LYS A 173 -0.33 -3.45 -8.33
N GLY A 174 -0.78 -2.83 -7.25
CA GLY A 174 0.08 -2.36 -6.16
C GLY A 174 0.89 -3.48 -5.52
N GLY A 175 0.30 -4.67 -5.33
CA GLY A 175 1.02 -5.82 -4.80
C GLY A 175 2.05 -6.37 -5.80
N ASN A 176 1.77 -6.29 -7.09
CA ASN A 176 2.76 -6.61 -8.13
C ASN A 176 3.94 -5.62 -8.10
N LEU A 177 3.67 -4.32 -7.93
CA LEU A 177 4.70 -3.29 -7.78
C LEU A 177 5.56 -3.54 -6.53
N ALA A 178 4.92 -3.86 -5.40
CA ALA A 178 5.58 -4.25 -4.14
C ALA A 178 6.53 -5.43 -4.35
N LEU A 179 6.02 -6.51 -4.94
CA LEU A 179 6.80 -7.73 -5.16
C LEU A 179 7.92 -7.51 -6.19
N TYR A 180 7.63 -6.84 -7.31
CA TYR A 180 8.63 -6.58 -8.35
C TYR A 180 9.78 -5.73 -7.83
N SER A 181 9.47 -4.60 -7.17
CA SER A 181 10.49 -3.69 -6.65
C SER A 181 11.35 -4.34 -5.58
N ALA A 182 10.76 -5.13 -4.68
CA ALA A 182 11.51 -5.91 -3.70
C ALA A 182 12.41 -6.98 -4.35
N VAL A 183 11.93 -7.73 -5.35
CA VAL A 183 12.73 -8.75 -6.05
C VAL A 183 13.94 -8.14 -6.78
N GLN A 184 13.81 -6.90 -7.26
CA GLN A 184 14.85 -6.21 -8.02
C GLN A 184 15.79 -5.36 -7.15
N SER A 185 15.42 -5.04 -5.90
CA SER A 185 16.24 -4.23 -5.01
C SER A 185 17.53 -4.96 -4.60
N SER A 186 18.51 -4.21 -4.11
CA SER A 186 19.77 -4.79 -3.63
C SER A 186 19.55 -5.68 -2.41
N THR A 187 20.48 -6.62 -2.15
CA THR A 187 20.39 -7.51 -0.97
C THR A 187 20.26 -6.72 0.34
N VAL A 188 21.00 -5.61 0.48
CA VAL A 188 20.95 -4.75 1.67
C VAL A 188 19.54 -4.19 1.89
N LEU A 189 18.87 -3.73 0.82
CA LEU A 189 17.50 -3.22 0.91
C LEU A 189 16.48 -4.34 1.17
N ARG A 190 16.62 -5.49 0.51
CA ARG A 190 15.75 -6.66 0.74
C ARG A 190 15.83 -7.19 2.17
N GLU A 191 17.00 -7.09 2.81
CA GLU A 191 17.19 -7.51 4.19
C GLU A 191 16.41 -6.62 5.17
N GLN A 192 16.29 -5.31 4.89
CA GLN A 192 15.51 -4.37 5.69
C GLN A 192 13.99 -4.60 5.62
N ILE A 193 13.49 -5.15 4.51
CA ILE A 193 12.07 -5.51 4.37
C ILE A 193 11.77 -6.67 5.33
N ALA A 194 10.94 -6.44 6.34
CA ALA A 194 10.54 -7.46 7.30
C ALA A 194 9.39 -8.34 6.76
N GLU A 195 8.45 -7.75 6.03
CA GLU A 195 7.31 -8.45 5.45
C GLU A 195 6.91 -7.88 4.08
N LEU A 196 6.47 -8.76 3.17
CA LEU A 196 5.77 -8.40 1.94
C LEU A 196 4.30 -8.81 2.06
N LEU A 197 3.39 -7.85 2.12
CA LEU A 197 1.95 -8.09 2.21
C LEU A 197 1.29 -7.87 0.85
N LEU A 198 0.92 -8.96 0.18
CA LEU A 198 0.37 -8.96 -1.17
C LEU A 198 -1.12 -9.29 -1.13
N LEU A 199 -1.96 -8.32 -1.53
CA LEU A 199 -3.42 -8.43 -1.44
C LEU A 199 -4.02 -8.57 -2.83
N ASP A 200 -4.60 -9.73 -3.13
CA ASP A 200 -5.22 -10.08 -4.41
C ASP A 200 -4.43 -9.60 -5.64
N SER A 201 -3.11 -9.69 -5.57
CA SER A 201 -2.20 -9.13 -6.56
C SER A 201 -1.70 -10.19 -7.52
N PRO A 202 -1.48 -9.88 -8.81
CA PRO A 202 -0.86 -10.83 -9.71
C PRO A 202 0.62 -11.02 -9.32
N GLY A 203 1.13 -12.24 -9.54
CA GLY A 203 2.53 -12.57 -9.31
C GLY A 203 3.46 -11.94 -10.35
N LEU A 204 4.62 -12.54 -10.60
CA LEU A 204 5.62 -12.04 -11.54
C LEU A 204 5.78 -12.97 -12.74
N MET A 205 6.35 -12.46 -13.84
CA MET A 205 6.76 -13.32 -14.94
C MET A 205 7.73 -14.42 -14.46
N LYS A 206 7.57 -15.65 -15.00
CA LYS A 206 8.33 -16.85 -14.58
C LYS A 206 9.83 -16.64 -14.34
N PRO A 207 10.59 -15.93 -15.21
CA PRO A 207 12.03 -15.72 -14.98
C PRO A 207 12.35 -14.95 -13.69
N LEU A 208 11.43 -14.12 -13.19
CA LEU A 208 11.58 -13.40 -11.93
C LEU A 208 11.27 -14.28 -10.72
N LEU A 209 10.32 -15.22 -10.86
CA LEU A 209 10.01 -16.21 -9.82
C LEU A 209 11.16 -17.20 -9.58
N GLU A 210 12.03 -17.39 -10.58
CA GLU A 210 13.22 -18.24 -10.50
C GLU A 210 14.44 -17.52 -9.91
N LYS A 211 14.38 -16.20 -9.70
CA LYS A 211 15.51 -15.44 -9.14
C LYS A 211 15.79 -15.84 -7.68
N PRO A 212 17.06 -15.91 -7.26
CA PRO A 212 17.42 -16.09 -5.85
C PRO A 212 16.76 -15.04 -4.94
N SER A 213 16.67 -13.79 -5.39
CA SER A 213 16.04 -12.70 -4.64
C SER A 213 14.55 -12.95 -4.35
N TYR A 214 13.82 -13.57 -5.27
CA TYR A 214 12.44 -13.97 -5.01
C TYR A 214 12.36 -15.12 -3.99
N GLN A 215 13.27 -16.09 -4.07
CA GLN A 215 13.29 -17.21 -3.11
C GLN A 215 13.60 -16.74 -1.68
N GLU A 216 14.49 -15.76 -1.52
CA GLU A 216 14.76 -15.09 -0.24
C GLU A 216 13.50 -14.41 0.33
N LEU A 217 12.79 -13.67 -0.52
CA LEU A 217 11.58 -12.91 -0.13
C LEU A 217 10.38 -13.80 0.17
N LYS A 218 10.31 -15.01 -0.42
CA LYS A 218 9.19 -15.93 -0.22
C LYS A 218 8.91 -16.26 1.24
N ALA A 219 9.95 -16.30 2.08
CA ALA A 219 9.82 -16.53 3.52
C ALA A 219 9.22 -15.34 4.29
N LYS A 220 9.26 -14.14 3.71
CA LYS A 220 8.72 -12.90 4.28
C LYS A 220 7.36 -12.51 3.67
N MET A 221 6.84 -13.32 2.75
CA MET A 221 5.69 -12.95 1.92
C MET A 221 4.39 -13.54 2.49
N THR A 222 3.45 -12.66 2.80
CA THR A 222 2.07 -12.99 3.12
C THR A 222 1.20 -12.66 1.91
N VAL A 223 0.57 -13.68 1.30
CA VAL A 223 -0.35 -13.50 0.16
C VAL A 223 -1.78 -13.77 0.61
N ILE A 224 -2.64 -12.76 0.54
CA ILE A 224 -4.07 -12.86 0.85
C ILE A 224 -4.85 -12.69 -0.44
N ARG A 225 -5.72 -13.64 -0.74
CA ARG A 225 -6.57 -13.59 -1.93
C ARG A 225 -7.99 -14.08 -1.60
N PRO A 226 -9.03 -13.47 -2.19
CA PRO A 226 -10.38 -14.03 -2.17
C PRO A 226 -10.40 -15.45 -2.76
N GLN A 227 -11.34 -16.27 -2.30
CA GLN A 227 -11.51 -17.64 -2.83
C GLN A 227 -11.79 -17.64 -4.34
N GLU A 228 -12.51 -16.64 -4.83
CA GLU A 228 -12.89 -16.46 -6.24
C GLU A 228 -11.98 -15.47 -6.98
N SER A 229 -10.75 -15.27 -6.45
CA SER A 229 -9.77 -14.37 -7.04
C SER A 229 -9.46 -14.74 -8.49
N VAL A 230 -9.57 -13.75 -9.38
CA VAL A 230 -9.08 -13.82 -10.77
C VAL A 230 -7.71 -13.19 -10.90
N VAL A 231 -7.46 -12.08 -10.19
CA VAL A 231 -6.21 -11.32 -10.30
C VAL A 231 -5.08 -12.01 -9.53
N GLY A 232 -5.30 -12.33 -8.24
CA GLY A 232 -4.36 -13.00 -7.35
C GLY A 232 -4.00 -14.46 -7.68
N VAL A 233 -4.47 -14.98 -8.81
CA VAL A 233 -4.06 -16.28 -9.37
C VAL A 233 -3.25 -16.14 -10.66
N MET A 234 -3.18 -14.95 -11.24
CA MET A 234 -2.39 -14.68 -12.44
C MET A 234 -0.91 -14.56 -12.09
N LEU A 235 -0.05 -15.00 -13.02
CA LEU A 235 1.40 -14.80 -12.96
C LEU A 235 2.10 -15.43 -11.73
N TYR A 236 1.55 -16.50 -11.15
CA TYR A 236 2.21 -17.34 -10.13
C TYR A 236 2.64 -18.69 -10.69
#